data_AF-A0A7K2W173-F1
#
_entry.id   AF-A0A7K2W173-F1
#
_cell.length_a   1.000
_cell.length_b   1.000
_cell.length_c   1.000
_cell.angle_alpha   90.00
_cell.angle_beta   90.00
_cell.angle_gamma   90.00
#
_symmetry.space_group_name_H-M   'P 1'
#
loop_
_entity.id
_entity.type
_entity.pdbx_description
1 polymer ?
#
loop_
_entity_poly.entity_id
_entity_poly.type
_entity_poly.pdbx_seq_one_letter_code
_entity_poly.pdbx_strand_id
1 'polypeptide(L)'
;VKFFNWIGTMWKGSLSFETPMLWTVGFLVTFVFGGLTGVILASPPLDFHISDSYFVVAHFHYTIFGTVVYAMFAGFHFWWPKFTGKMLDER
;
A
#
# COMPACT_ATOMS: atom_id res chain seq x y z
N VAL A 1 4.25 5.34 -12.67
CA VAL A 1 4.26 4.22 -13.65
C VAL A 1 3.78 2.89 -13.05
N LYS A 2 4.40 2.36 -11.99
CA LYS A 2 4.05 1.02 -11.45
C LYS A 2 2.58 0.85 -11.04
N PHE A 3 1.98 1.87 -10.42
CA PHE A 3 0.56 1.89 -10.08
C PHE A 3 -0.35 1.63 -11.28
N PHE A 4 -0.11 2.31 -12.39
CA PHE A 4 -0.86 2.11 -13.63
C PHE A 4 -0.66 0.71 -14.20
N ASN A 5 0.55 0.15 -14.10
CA ASN A 5 0.80 -1.22 -14.54
C ASN A 5 -0.02 -2.22 -13.72
N TRP A 6 -0.03 -2.10 -12.39
CA TRP A 6 -0.80 -3.00 -11.51
C TRP A 6 -2.31 -2.87 -11.72
N ILE A 7 -2.83 -1.64 -11.81
CA ILE A 7 -4.24 -1.41 -12.13
C ILE A 7 -4.57 -1.97 -13.52
N GLY A 8 -3.69 -1.76 -14.51
CA GLY A 8 -3.84 -2.32 -15.85
C GLY A 8 -3.86 -3.84 -15.87
N THR A 9 -3.07 -4.52 -15.04
CA THR A 9 -3.11 -5.98 -14.89
C THR A 9 -4.42 -6.48 -14.31
N MET A 10 -5.02 -5.74 -13.38
CA MET A 10 -6.32 -6.09 -12.77
C MET A 10 -7.51 -5.74 -13.69
N TRP A 11 -7.34 -4.74 -14.55
CA TRP A 11 -8.39 -4.24 -15.44
C TRP A 11 -8.84 -5.31 -16.44
N LYS A 12 -10.15 -5.56 -16.52
CA LYS A 12 -10.76 -6.66 -17.28
C LYS A 12 -10.28 -8.07 -16.88
N GLY A 13 -9.64 -8.21 -15.72
CA GLY A 13 -9.36 -9.51 -15.11
C GLY A 13 -10.58 -10.09 -14.39
N SER A 14 -10.48 -11.36 -14.00
CA SER A 14 -11.39 -11.99 -13.04
C SER A 14 -10.69 -12.00 -11.68
N LEU A 15 -11.21 -11.21 -10.73
CA LEU A 15 -10.62 -11.04 -9.41
C LEU A 15 -11.45 -11.80 -8.37
N SER A 16 -10.80 -12.65 -7.58
CA SER A 16 -11.33 -13.10 -6.30
C SER A 16 -10.76 -12.21 -5.19
N PHE A 17 -11.61 -11.86 -4.22
CA PHE A 17 -11.24 -10.95 -3.13
C PHE A 17 -10.88 -11.72 -1.85
N GLU A 18 -9.97 -12.68 -1.99
CA GLU A 18 -9.38 -13.35 -0.84
C GLU A 18 -8.51 -12.39 -0.01
N THR A 19 -8.18 -12.76 1.23
CA THR A 19 -7.46 -11.90 2.18
C THR A 19 -6.19 -11.25 1.58
N PRO A 20 -5.30 -11.94 0.85
CA PRO A 20 -4.13 -11.32 0.22
C PRO A 20 -4.47 -10.23 -0.81
N MET A 21 -5.57 -10.39 -1.55
CA MET A 21 -6.01 -9.41 -2.55
C MET A 21 -6.59 -8.17 -1.87
N LEU A 22 -7.29 -8.32 -0.75
CA LEU A 22 -7.77 -7.19 0.05
C LEU A 22 -6.61 -6.35 0.59
N TRP A 23 -5.56 -7.00 1.12
CA TRP A 23 -4.33 -6.29 1.51
C TRP A 23 -3.64 -5.62 0.31
N THR A 24 -3.62 -6.24 -0.86
CA THR A 24 -3.02 -5.64 -2.06
C THR A 24 -3.77 -4.40 -2.53
N VAL A 25 -5.11 -4.43 -2.56
CA VAL A 25 -5.92 -3.26 -2.94
C VAL A 25 -5.82 -2.15 -1.88
N GLY A 26 -5.84 -2.50 -0.59
CA GLY A 26 -5.63 -1.54 0.50
C GLY A 26 -4.26 -0.86 0.44
N PHE A 27 -3.20 -1.60 0.08
CA PHE A 27 -1.88 -1.04 -0.21
C PHE A 27 -1.98 0.01 -1.32
N LEU A 28 -2.63 -0.33 -2.44
CA LEU A 28 -2.70 0.59 -3.58
C LEU A 28 -3.39 1.90 -3.20
N VAL A 29 -4.48 1.85 -2.43
CA VAL A 29 -5.21 3.07 -2.02
C VAL A 29 -4.37 3.90 -1.05
N THR A 30 -3.90 3.30 0.04
CA THR A 30 -3.17 4.02 1.10
C THR A 30 -1.86 4.62 0.60
N PHE A 31 -1.11 3.88 -0.22
CA PHE A 31 0.14 4.36 -0.77
C PHE A 31 -0.04 5.46 -1.82
N VAL A 32 -1.15 5.47 -2.59
CA VAL A 32 -1.42 6.59 -3.51
C VAL A 32 -1.56 7.89 -2.72
N PHE A 33 -2.30 7.91 -1.62
CA PHE A 33 -2.42 9.11 -0.78
C PHE A 33 -1.08 9.50 -0.11
N GLY A 34 -0.31 8.51 0.36
CA GLY A 34 1.06 8.75 0.82
C GLY A 34 1.95 9.38 -0.26
N GLY A 35 1.90 8.85 -1.48
CA GLY A 35 2.65 9.38 -2.63
C GLY A 35 2.25 10.80 -3.01
N LEU A 36 0.95 11.12 -3.02
CA LEU A 36 0.46 12.48 -3.32
C LEU A 36 0.98 13.51 -2.31
N THR A 37 0.95 13.19 -1.02
CA THR A 37 1.53 14.07 0.01
C THR A 37 3.05 14.21 -0.10
N GLY A 38 3.74 13.18 -0.60
CA GLY A 38 5.17 13.24 -0.89
C GLY A 38 5.53 14.19 -2.02
N VAL A 39 4.66 14.32 -3.03
CA VAL A 39 4.84 15.32 -4.11
C VAL A 39 4.77 16.74 -3.55
N ILE A 40 3.93 16.98 -2.55
CA ILE A 40 3.82 18.28 -1.87
C ILE A 40 5.13 18.58 -1.11
N LEU A 41 5.65 17.62 -0.34
CA LEU A 41 6.92 17.75 0.38
C LEU A 41 8.13 17.88 -0.54
N ALA A 42 8.07 17.35 -1.75
CA ALA A 42 9.13 17.49 -2.75
C ALA A 42 9.22 18.92 -3.34
N SER A 43 8.26 19.79 -3.04
CA SER A 43 8.21 21.17 -3.53
C SER A 43 8.71 22.14 -2.46
N PRO A 44 9.90 22.77 -2.63
CA PRO A 44 10.46 23.66 -1.60
C PRO A 44 9.53 24.81 -1.17
N PRO A 45 8.78 25.49 -2.07
CA PRO A 45 7.85 26.53 -1.66
C PRO A 45 6.74 26.06 -0.70
N LEU A 46 6.34 24.79 -0.79
CA LEU A 46 5.33 24.22 0.10
C LEU A 46 6.00 23.63 1.35
N ASP A 47 7.13 22.94 1.19
CA ASP A 47 7.87 22.30 2.28
C ASP A 47 8.25 23.29 3.39
N PHE A 48 8.69 24.50 3.06
CA PHE A 48 9.03 25.51 4.06
C PHE A 48 7.88 25.83 5.06
N HIS A 49 6.62 25.62 4.67
CA HIS A 49 5.47 25.85 5.53
C HIS A 49 5.05 24.63 6.34
N ILE A 50 5.45 23.42 5.92
CA ILE A 50 4.96 22.15 6.48
C ILE A 50 6.08 21.26 7.03
N SER A 51 7.33 21.68 6.88
CA SER A 51 8.50 21.01 7.45
C SER A 51 8.41 20.95 8.97
N ASP A 52 8.99 19.90 9.55
CA ASP A 52 8.98 19.60 10.99
C ASP A 52 7.59 19.60 11.65
N SER A 53 6.55 19.37 10.86
CA SER A 53 5.17 19.28 11.32
C SER A 53 4.61 17.86 11.24
N TYR A 54 3.42 17.66 11.83
CA TYR A 54 2.67 16.41 11.70
C TYR A 54 2.34 16.03 10.25
N PHE A 55 2.43 16.96 9.31
CA PHE A 55 2.27 16.65 7.89
C PHE A 55 3.35 15.68 7.40
N VAL A 56 4.61 15.90 7.76
CA VAL A 56 5.74 15.03 7.38
C VAL A 56 5.59 13.65 8.03
N VAL A 57 5.21 13.62 9.31
CA VAL A 57 4.95 12.38 10.05
C VAL A 57 3.83 11.58 9.38
N ALA A 58 2.70 12.24 9.04
CA ALA A 58 1.58 11.60 8.38
C ALA A 58 1.96 11.04 7.00
N HIS A 59 2.64 11.84 6.17
CA HIS A 59 3.15 11.40 4.87
C HIS A 59 3.97 10.11 5.00
N PHE A 60 4.95 10.12 5.91
CA PHE A 60 5.83 8.98 6.12
C PHE A 60 5.07 7.74 6.58
N HIS A 61 4.14 7.89 7.53
CA HIS A 61 3.36 6.77 8.03
C HIS A 61 2.40 6.21 6.97
N TYR A 62 1.75 7.03 6.16
CA TYR A 62 0.96 6.52 5.01
C TYR A 62 1.83 5.70 4.04
N THR A 63 3.06 6.16 3.80
CA THR A 63 3.96 5.56 2.81
C THR A 63 4.58 4.25 3.32
N ILE A 64 5.09 4.23 4.54
CA ILE A 64 5.67 3.01 5.15
C ILE A 64 4.60 2.01 5.55
N PHE A 65 3.51 2.46 6.16
CA PHE A 65 2.45 1.54 6.55
C PHE A 65 1.81 0.92 5.30
N GLY A 66 1.57 1.72 4.27
CA GLY A 66 1.12 1.23 2.97
C GLY A 66 2.09 0.21 2.34
N THR A 67 3.39 0.48 2.29
CA THR A 67 4.33 -0.47 1.64
C THR A 67 4.69 -1.67 2.48
N VAL A 68 5.12 -1.46 3.72
CA VAL A 68 5.73 -2.51 4.53
C VAL A 68 4.65 -3.35 5.19
N VAL A 69 3.71 -2.73 5.89
CA VAL A 69 2.74 -3.46 6.71
C VAL A 69 1.75 -4.20 5.82
N TYR A 70 1.12 -3.51 4.86
CA TYR A 70 0.18 -4.17 3.96
C TYR A 70 0.84 -5.25 3.08
N ALA A 71 2.03 -5.02 2.52
CA ALA A 71 2.69 -6.04 1.71
C ALA A 71 3.15 -7.24 2.56
N MET A 72 3.59 -7.00 3.80
CA MET A 72 3.93 -8.07 4.73
C MET A 72 2.72 -8.93 5.05
N PHE A 73 1.56 -8.34 5.35
CA PHE A 73 0.34 -9.11 5.60
C PHE A 73 -0.19 -9.80 4.34
N ALA A 74 -0.15 -9.15 3.17
CA ALA A 74 -0.50 -9.77 1.90
C ALA A 74 0.37 -11.01 1.64
N GLY A 75 1.70 -10.87 1.78
CA GLY A 75 2.65 -11.95 1.62
C GLY A 75 2.47 -13.06 2.65
N PHE A 76 2.24 -12.70 3.91
CA PHE A 76 2.00 -13.65 4.99
C PHE A 76 0.81 -14.55 4.68
N HIS A 77 -0.36 -13.98 4.36
CA HIS A 77 -1.56 -14.75 4.04
C HIS A 77 -1.39 -15.55 2.75
N PHE A 78 -0.71 -14.99 1.74
CA PHE A 78 -0.50 -15.67 0.46
C PHE A 78 0.45 -16.87 0.56
N TRP A 79 1.54 -16.75 1.32
CA TRP A 79 2.56 -17.80 1.45
C TRP A 79 2.39 -18.70 2.67
N TRP A 80 1.46 -18.42 3.58
CA TRP A 80 1.21 -19.26 4.77
C TRP A 80 1.05 -20.76 4.46
N PRO A 81 0.34 -21.19 3.39
CA PRO A 81 0.20 -22.60 3.05
C PRO A 81 1.52 -23.22 2.61
N LYS A 82 2.41 -22.41 2.00
CA LYS A 82 3.74 -22.86 1.61
C LYS A 82 4.65 -23.06 2.81
N PHE A 83 4.50 -22.25 3.86
CA PHE A 83 5.29 -22.37 5.09
C PHE A 83 4.79 -23.46 6.03
N THR A 84 3.47 -23.65 6.14
CA THR A 84 2.87 -24.48 7.21
C THR A 84 2.04 -25.68 6.70
N GLY A 85 1.75 -25.74 5.39
CA GLY A 85 0.89 -26.76 4.80
C GLY A 85 -0.60 -26.57 5.06
N LYS A 86 -1.02 -25.46 5.68
CA LYS A 86 -2.43 -25.15 5.98
C LYS A 86 -2.80 -23.76 5.49
N MET A 87 -4.06 -23.58 5.08
CA MET A 87 -4.63 -22.24 4.83
C MET A 87 -5.01 -21.57 6.15
N LEU A 88 -4.94 -20.24 6.22
CA LEU A 88 -5.53 -19.46 7.31
C LEU A 88 -7.05 -19.41 7.13
N ASP A 89 -7.77 -19.12 8.22
CA ASP A 89 -9.21 -18.91 8.17
C ASP A 89 -9.55 -17.56 7.51
N GLU A 90 -10.59 -17.53 6.69
CA GLU A 90 -10.97 -16.38 5.86
C GLU A 90 -12.34 -15.80 6.25
N ARG A 91 -12.87 -16.14 7.43
CA ARG A 91 -14.20 -15.74 7.92
C ARG A 91 -14.21 -15.19 9.34
#